data_AF-A0A9D7BC12-F1
#
_entry.id   AF-A0A9D7BC12-F1
#
_cell.length_a   1.000
_cell.length_b   1.000
_cell.length_c   1.000
_cell.angle_alpha   90.00
_cell.angle_beta   90.00
_cell.angle_gamma   90.00
#
_symmetry.space_group_name_H-M   'P 1'
#
loop_
_entity.id
_entity.type
_entity.pdbx_description
1 polymer ?
#
loop_
_entity_poly.entity_id
_entity_poly.type
_entity_poly.pdbx_seq_one_letter_code
_entity_poly.pdbx_strand_id
1 'polypeptide(L)'
;MAAEDRFSLGGFPAYRRLVGGAHYYRIDGPRDFVEVQQVGSRLVRHAVNQAPYPEQIRIAEMLSCTDGRFEPLDEAVWAELWTASATFTTGQPPAGNPGGPEPVE
;
A
#
# COMPACT_ATOMS: atom_id res chain seq x y z
N MET A 1 11.75 -17.95 22.55
CA MET A 1 10.27 -18.02 22.60
C MET A 1 9.75 -17.51 21.27
N ALA A 2 9.14 -18.40 20.49
CA ALA A 2 8.78 -18.21 19.09
C ALA A 2 7.66 -17.17 18.95
N ALA A 3 8.01 -15.97 18.45
CA ALA A 3 7.03 -14.97 18.01
C ALA A 3 6.60 -15.18 16.54
N GLU A 4 7.13 -16.22 15.90
CA GLU A 4 7.12 -16.40 14.45
C GLU A 4 5.88 -17.15 13.94
N ASP A 5 5.13 -17.84 14.81
CA ASP A 5 4.07 -18.77 14.36
C ASP A 5 2.64 -18.23 14.42
N ARG A 6 2.42 -17.04 14.99
CA ARG A 6 1.06 -16.43 15.02
C ARG A 6 0.65 -15.75 13.71
N PHE A 7 1.57 -15.64 12.75
CA PHE A 7 1.32 -15.08 11.41
C PHE A 7 1.21 -16.17 10.33
N SER A 8 1.33 -17.47 10.70
CA SER A 8 1.19 -18.62 9.80
C SER A 8 -0.27 -18.97 9.45
N LEU A 9 -1.24 -18.17 9.87
CA LEU A 9 -2.67 -18.37 9.61
C LEU A 9 -3.09 -17.84 8.23
N GLY A 10 -2.75 -18.60 7.18
CA GLY A 10 -3.45 -18.55 5.89
C GLY A 10 -2.98 -17.50 4.89
N GLY A 11 -1.90 -17.82 4.16
CA GLY A 11 -1.62 -17.36 2.80
C GLY A 11 -1.51 -15.85 2.58
N PHE A 12 -0.29 -15.35 2.48
CA PHE A 12 -0.04 -14.09 1.79
C PHE A 12 -0.08 -14.32 0.26
N PRO A 13 -0.55 -13.36 -0.55
CA PRO A 13 -1.08 -12.06 -0.13
C PRO A 13 -2.49 -12.14 0.48
N ALA A 14 -2.74 -11.31 1.48
CA ALA A 14 -4.08 -11.14 2.06
C ALA A 14 -4.64 -9.77 1.72
N TYR A 15 -5.88 -9.74 1.23
CA TYR A 15 -6.53 -8.50 0.80
C TYR A 15 -7.59 -8.06 1.81
N ARG A 16 -7.56 -6.78 2.19
CA ARG A 16 -8.49 -6.18 3.16
C ARG A 16 -8.94 -4.81 2.72
N ARG A 17 -10.13 -4.38 3.16
CA ARG A 17 -10.57 -2.98 3.07
C ARG A 17 -11.04 -2.46 4.41
N LEU A 18 -10.90 -1.16 4.62
CA LEU A 18 -11.43 -0.47 5.79
C LEU A 18 -12.94 -0.28 5.64
N VAL A 19 -13.72 -0.71 6.64
CA VAL A 19 -15.17 -0.54 6.63
C VAL A 19 -15.52 0.96 6.71
N GLY A 20 -16.39 1.41 5.81
CA GLY A 20 -16.83 2.81 5.77
C GLY A 20 -15.78 3.82 5.28
N GLY A 21 -14.61 3.33 4.82
CA GLY A 21 -13.55 4.15 4.26
C GLY A 21 -13.16 3.73 2.84
N ALA A 22 -12.33 4.54 2.21
CA ALA A 22 -11.79 4.26 0.88
C ALA A 22 -10.30 3.86 0.94
N HIS A 23 -9.99 2.99 1.90
CA HIS A 23 -8.67 2.43 2.12
C HIS A 23 -8.70 0.93 1.84
N TYR A 24 -7.79 0.50 0.97
CA TYR A 24 -7.66 -0.87 0.51
C TYR A 24 -6.23 -1.33 0.78
N TYR A 25 -6.07 -2.58 1.17
CA TYR A 25 -4.79 -3.13 1.60
C TYR A 25 -4.52 -4.47 0.93
N ARG A 26 -3.28 -4.64 0.47
CA ARG A 26 -2.69 -5.94 0.18
C ARG A 26 -1.55 -6.16 1.15
N ILE A 27 -1.68 -7.18 1.96
CA ILE A 27 -0.68 -7.56 2.96
C ILE A 27 0.15 -8.67 2.34
N ASP A 28 1.41 -8.37 2.08
CA ASP A 28 2.35 -9.25 1.40
C ASP A 28 3.17 -10.09 2.40
N GLY A 29 3.16 -9.71 3.68
CA GLY A 29 3.81 -10.45 4.76
C GLY A 29 3.51 -9.86 6.15
N PRO A 30 4.12 -10.40 7.21
CA PRO A 30 3.91 -9.92 8.58
C PRO A 30 4.45 -8.50 8.83
N ARG A 31 5.26 -7.96 7.92
CA ARG A 31 5.89 -6.63 8.01
C ARG A 31 5.76 -5.80 6.74
N ASP A 32 5.04 -6.30 5.76
CA ASP A 32 5.07 -5.77 4.41
C ASP A 32 3.64 -5.71 3.88
N PHE A 33 3.21 -4.52 3.48
CA PHE A 33 1.89 -4.30 2.90
C PHE A 33 1.88 -3.09 1.98
N VAL A 34 0.87 -3.05 1.11
CA VAL A 34 0.57 -1.93 0.23
C VAL A 34 -0.82 -1.42 0.56
N GLU A 35 -0.94 -0.11 0.71
CA GLU A 35 -2.20 0.61 0.85
C GLU A 35 -2.51 1.35 -0.45
N VAL A 36 -3.75 1.23 -0.92
CA VAL A 36 -4.35 2.10 -1.91
C VAL A 36 -5.43 2.92 -1.21
N GLN A 37 -5.33 4.24 -1.27
CA GLN A 37 -6.30 5.16 -0.68
C GLN A 37 -6.94 6.02 -1.77
N GLN A 38 -8.26 6.15 -1.74
CA GLN A 38 -8.95 7.16 -2.55
C GLN A 38 -8.96 8.51 -1.84
N VAL A 39 -8.38 9.52 -2.47
CA VAL A 39 -8.36 10.91 -2.02
C VAL A 39 -9.02 11.76 -3.09
N GLY A 40 -10.31 12.08 -2.89
CA GLY A 40 -11.14 12.73 -3.89
C GLY A 40 -11.29 11.86 -5.15
N SER A 41 -10.86 12.36 -6.29
CA SER A 41 -10.86 11.63 -7.58
C SER A 41 -9.58 10.86 -7.87
N ARG A 42 -8.60 10.89 -6.97
CA ARG A 42 -7.29 10.24 -7.15
C ARG A 42 -7.17 9.01 -6.28
N LEU A 43 -6.43 8.01 -6.78
CA LEU A 43 -5.97 6.88 -6.00
C LEU A 43 -4.49 7.07 -5.70
N VAL A 44 -4.13 7.01 -4.42
CA VAL A 44 -2.76 7.14 -3.92
C VAL A 44 -2.29 5.77 -3.43
N ARG A 45 -1.06 5.41 -3.78
CA ARG A 45 -0.42 4.17 -3.33
C ARG A 45 0.63 4.48 -2.27
N HIS A 46 0.66 3.65 -1.23
CA HIS A 46 1.71 3.68 -0.22
C HIS A 46 2.19 2.26 0.06
N ALA A 47 3.48 2.01 -0.14
CA ALA A 47 4.09 0.73 0.16
C ALA A 47 4.88 0.83 1.46
N VAL A 48 4.59 -0.04 2.41
CA VAL A 48 5.31 -0.17 3.67
C VAL A 48 6.08 -1.49 3.62
N ASN A 49 7.40 -1.39 3.75
CA ASN A 49 8.30 -2.53 3.84
C ASN A 49 9.03 -2.46 5.19
N GLN A 50 9.28 -3.61 5.82
CA GLN A 50 9.94 -3.66 7.12
C GLN A 50 9.26 -2.75 8.17
N ALA A 51 7.92 -2.85 8.24
CA ALA A 51 7.07 -2.07 9.12
C ALA A 51 7.63 -1.99 10.56
N PRO A 52 7.70 -0.80 11.19
CA PRO A 52 8.00 -0.68 12.60
C PRO A 52 6.89 -1.29 13.46
N TYR A 53 7.12 -1.39 14.78
CA TYR A 53 6.21 -2.10 15.67
C TYR A 53 4.76 -1.59 15.64
N PRO A 54 4.46 -0.28 15.62
CA PRO A 54 3.08 0.21 15.52
C PRO A 54 2.36 -0.30 14.25
N GLU A 55 3.05 -0.32 13.12
CA GLU A 55 2.54 -0.79 11.84
C GLU A 55 2.41 -2.32 11.81
N GLN A 56 3.27 -3.06 12.50
CA GLN A 56 3.10 -4.50 12.71
C GLN A 56 1.81 -4.82 13.50
N ILE A 57 1.45 -3.99 14.48
CA ILE A 57 0.15 -4.12 15.17
C ILE A 57 -1.00 -3.88 14.19
N ARG A 58 -0.92 -2.84 13.35
CA ARG A 58 -1.92 -2.58 12.31
C ARG A 58 -2.07 -3.76 11.35
N ILE A 59 -0.97 -4.38 10.91
CA ILE A 59 -1.01 -5.59 10.06
C ILE A 59 -1.74 -6.73 10.77
N ALA A 60 -1.43 -6.97 12.04
CA ALA A 60 -2.12 -7.99 12.82
C ALA A 60 -3.63 -7.72 12.91
N GLU A 61 -4.04 -6.48 13.22
CA GLU A 61 -5.45 -6.08 13.27
C GLU A 61 -6.18 -6.23 11.93
N MET A 62 -5.51 -5.91 10.82
CA MET A 62 -6.06 -6.11 9.47
C MET A 62 -6.28 -7.58 9.15
N LEU A 63 -5.32 -8.45 9.51
CA LEU A 63 -5.42 -9.89 9.26
C LEU A 63 -6.54 -10.54 10.07
N SER A 64 -6.66 -10.17 11.36
CA SER A 64 -7.68 -10.70 12.26
C SER A 64 -9.06 -10.08 12.08
N CYS A 65 -9.19 -9.03 11.25
CA CYS A 65 -10.43 -8.26 11.10
C CYS A 65 -11.02 -7.81 12.44
N THR A 66 -10.16 -7.40 13.38
CA THR A 66 -10.57 -7.07 14.75
C THR A 66 -11.64 -5.98 14.77
N ASP A 67 -12.64 -6.15 15.63
CA ASP A 67 -13.74 -5.18 15.86
C ASP A 67 -14.55 -4.84 14.60
N GLY A 68 -14.46 -5.64 13.53
CA GLY A 68 -15.17 -5.37 12.27
C GLY A 68 -14.69 -4.11 11.55
N ARG A 69 -13.50 -3.58 11.89
CA ARG A 69 -12.91 -2.41 11.23
C ARG A 69 -12.44 -2.72 9.81
N PHE A 70 -12.03 -3.97 9.59
CA PHE A 70 -11.57 -4.46 8.30
C PHE A 70 -12.44 -5.62 7.86
N GLU A 71 -12.62 -5.72 6.55
CA GLU A 71 -13.29 -6.85 5.93
C GLU A 71 -12.45 -7.41 4.78
N PRO A 72 -12.60 -8.70 4.45
CA PRO A 72 -11.94 -9.30 3.30
C PRO A 72 -12.28 -8.54 2.01
N LEU A 73 -11.28 -8.36 1.17
CA LEU A 73 -11.43 -7.79 -0.16
C LEU A 73 -11.13 -8.87 -1.20
N ASP A 74 -11.90 -8.91 -2.28
CA ASP A 74 -11.60 -9.79 -3.41
C ASP A 74 -10.34 -9.34 -4.15
N GLU A 75 -9.51 -10.30 -4.53
CA GLU A 75 -8.28 -10.05 -5.29
C GLU A 75 -8.56 -9.34 -6.63
N ALA A 76 -9.67 -9.69 -7.30
CA ALA A 76 -10.08 -9.04 -8.54
C ALA A 76 -10.34 -7.54 -8.34
N VAL A 77 -11.02 -7.18 -7.25
CA VAL A 77 -11.28 -5.77 -6.90
C VAL A 77 -9.97 -5.04 -6.59
N TRP A 78 -9.05 -5.70 -5.89
CA TRP A 78 -7.71 -5.15 -5.67
C TRP A 78 -6.97 -4.90 -6.99
N ALA A 79 -7.02 -5.82 -7.96
CA ALA A 79 -6.35 -5.68 -9.24
C ALA A 79 -6.88 -4.49 -10.05
N GLU A 80 -8.19 -4.21 -9.99
CA GLU A 80 -8.80 -3.03 -10.60
C GLU A 80 -8.31 -1.73 -9.95
N LEU A 81 -8.33 -1.66 -8.62
CA LEU A 81 -7.84 -0.51 -7.85
C LEU A 81 -6.34 -0.27 -8.07
N TRP A 82 -5.55 -1.34 -8.13
CA TRP A 82 -4.16 -1.27 -8.50
C TRP A 82 -4.04 -0.69 -9.90
N THR A 83 -4.64 -1.28 -10.93
CA THR A 83 -4.56 -0.75 -12.30
C THR A 83 -4.98 0.73 -12.40
N ALA A 84 -6.08 1.10 -11.74
CA ALA A 84 -6.59 2.47 -11.72
C ALA A 84 -5.67 3.47 -10.97
N SER A 85 -4.82 3.01 -10.05
CA SER A 85 -3.87 3.85 -9.34
C SER A 85 -2.52 4.00 -10.04
N ALA A 86 -2.22 3.18 -11.05
CA ALA A 86 -1.00 3.32 -11.86
C ALA A 86 -1.07 4.50 -12.84
N THR A 87 -2.28 4.96 -13.18
CA THR A 87 -2.53 5.95 -14.23
C THR A 87 -2.14 7.38 -13.84
N PHE A 88 -1.68 7.60 -12.60
CA PHE A 88 -1.15 8.89 -12.14
C PHE A 88 0.35 8.82 -11.85
N THR A 89 1.17 8.78 -12.90
CA THR A 89 2.57 9.19 -12.82
C THR A 89 2.63 10.70 -13.08
N THR A 90 2.63 11.52 -12.03
CA THR A 90 3.09 12.92 -12.15
C THR A 90 4.28 13.08 -11.24
N GLY A 91 5.44 13.09 -11.90
CA GLY A 91 6.76 13.25 -11.32
C GLY A 91 7.84 13.13 -12.39
N GLN A 92 7.57 13.52 -13.64
CA GLN A 92 8.64 13.86 -14.57
C GLN A 92 9.03 15.30 -14.23
N PRO A 93 10.25 15.60 -13.76
CA PRO A 93 10.73 16.97 -13.82
C PRO A 93 10.66 17.41 -15.29
N PRO A 94 10.24 18.65 -15.61
CA PRO A 94 10.40 19.14 -16.97
C PRO A 94 11.85 18.90 -17.37
N ALA A 95 12.05 18.31 -18.57
CA ALA A 95 13.39 18.12 -19.12
C ALA A 95 14.18 19.41 -18.88
N GLY A 96 15.23 19.31 -18.06
CA GLY A 96 16.07 20.44 -17.75
C GLY A 96 16.51 21.09 -19.06
N ASN A 97 16.31 22.41 -19.16
CA ASN A 97 16.78 23.23 -20.26
C ASN A 97 18.17 22.78 -20.74
N PRO A 98 18.43 22.59 -22.04
CA PRO A 98 19.79 22.37 -22.55
C PRO A 98 20.66 23.65 -22.54
N GLY A 99 20.30 24.66 -21.74
CA GLY A 99 20.98 25.95 -21.66
C GLY A 99 21.85 26.07 -20.42
N GLY A 100 22.90 25.26 -20.32
CA GLY A 100 24.05 25.64 -19.49
C GLY A 100 24.85 26.72 -20.23
N PRO A 101 25.30 27.80 -19.57
CA PRO A 101 26.13 28.79 -20.22
C PRO A 101 27.45 28.17 -20.71
N GLU A 102 27.83 28.55 -21.91
CA GLU A 102 29.09 28.19 -22.57
C GLU A 102 30.30 28.46 -21.65
N PRO A 103 31.39 27.67 -21.78
CA PRO A 103 32.59 27.88 -20.98
C PRO A 103 33.16 29.27 -21.26
N VAL A 104 33.36 30.05 -20.20
CA VAL A 104 34.22 31.24 -20.24
C VAL A 104 35.67 30.77 -20.35
N GLU A 105 36.38 31.42 -21.28
CA GLU A 105 37.75 31.13 -21.74
C GLU A 105 38.81 31.00 -20.63
#